data_AF-A0A8I1TZ19-F1
#
_entry.id   AF-A0A8I1TZ19-F1
#
_cell.length_a   1.000
_cell.length_b   1.000
_cell.length_c   1.000
_cell.angle_alpha   90.00
_cell.angle_beta   90.00
_cell.angle_gamma   90.00
#
_symmetry.space_group_name_H-M   'P 1'
#
loop_
_entity.id
_entity.type
_entity.pdbx_description
1 polymer ?
#
loop_
_entity_poly.entity_id
_entity_poly.type
_entity_poly.pdbx_seq_one_letter_code
_entity_poly.pdbx_strand_id
1 'polypeptide(L)'
;MVTLLLDSTQLEIVLSPIERTLSRRSDSVRIERSGIRKVQLTDDAWTWLRGVPSPGTLLRGTVAMGTWRSAGGADFVVVRRRHPAVVVDLDETCEFARLVLTTSHGVALVQALRLEADDAPTAVTDIVAAAGEETADATGAAAPASKPSTPKRRPARAPKPATA
;
A
#
# COMPACT_ATOMS: atom_id res chain seq x y z
N MET A 1 -11.11 -1.49 16.76
CA MET A 1 -9.98 -1.07 15.91
C MET A 1 -8.84 -0.69 16.83
N VAL A 2 -7.60 -0.72 16.35
CA VAL A 2 -6.45 -0.37 17.21
C VAL A 2 -6.36 1.13 17.41
N THR A 3 -5.85 1.55 18.57
CA THR A 3 -5.59 2.97 18.86
C THR A 3 -4.15 3.30 18.51
N LEU A 4 -3.96 4.39 17.76
CA LEU A 4 -2.65 4.88 17.34
C LEU A 4 -2.43 6.25 17.99
N LEU A 5 -1.33 6.39 18.72
CA LEU A 5 -0.86 7.65 19.27
C LEU A 5 0.42 8.02 18.53
N LEU A 6 0.41 9.14 17.83
CA LEU A 6 1.57 9.66 17.15
C LEU A 6 2.07 10.89 17.91
N ASP A 7 3.33 10.84 18.33
CA ASP A 7 4.10 11.95 18.86
C ASP A 7 5.10 12.42 17.80
N SER A 8 5.77 13.53 18.07
CA SER A 8 6.89 14.08 17.30
C SER A 8 7.96 13.03 16.98
N THR A 9 8.34 12.21 17.96
CA THR A 9 9.47 11.26 17.85
C THR A 9 9.05 9.79 17.68
N GLN A 10 7.82 9.42 18.01
CA GLN A 10 7.41 8.02 18.12
C GLN A 10 5.96 7.80 17.70
N LEU A 11 5.70 6.59 17.19
CA LEU A 11 4.38 6.02 16.96
C LEU A 11 4.13 4.92 17.98
N GLU A 12 3.13 5.11 18.85
CA GLU A 12 2.67 4.09 19.81
C GLU A 12 1.35 3.46 19.35
N ILE A 13 1.37 2.14 19.27
CA ILE A 13 0.22 1.29 18.99
C ILE A 13 -0.30 0.79 20.35
N VAL A 14 -1.34 1.45 20.84
CA VAL A 14 -1.97 1.14 22.11
C VAL A 14 -2.88 -0.07 21.95
N LEU A 15 -2.49 -1.15 22.61
CA LEU A 15 -3.24 -2.40 22.61
C LEU A 15 -4.27 -2.41 23.74
N SER A 16 -5.52 -2.69 23.40
CA SER A 16 -6.54 -3.04 24.38
C SER A 16 -6.22 -4.37 25.10
N PRO A 17 -6.84 -4.67 26.26
CA PRO A 17 -6.60 -5.93 26.97
C PRO A 17 -6.86 -7.19 26.12
N ILE A 18 -7.86 -7.15 25.24
CA ILE A 18 -8.16 -8.24 24.31
C ILE A 18 -7.04 -8.36 23.26
N GLU A 19 -6.56 -7.25 22.72
CA GLU A 19 -5.46 -7.25 21.75
C GLU A 19 -4.16 -7.76 22.37
N ARG A 20 -3.85 -7.37 23.61
CA ARG A 20 -2.72 -7.91 24.37
C ARG A 20 -2.79 -9.43 24.51
N THR A 21 -3.95 -9.92 24.92
CA THR A 21 -4.19 -11.37 25.05
C THR A 21 -4.02 -12.10 23.71
N LEU A 22 -4.67 -11.62 22.64
CA LEU A 22 -4.64 -12.26 21.33
C LEU A 22 -3.28 -12.16 20.63
N SER A 23 -2.55 -11.06 20.85
CA SER A 23 -1.18 -10.88 20.35
C SER A 23 -0.13 -11.60 21.19
N ARG A 24 -0.52 -12.11 22.37
CA ARG A 24 0.36 -12.69 23.39
C ARG A 24 1.47 -11.72 23.82
N ARG A 25 1.10 -10.46 24.04
CA ARG A 25 2.01 -9.40 24.48
C ARG A 25 1.41 -8.63 25.67
N SER A 26 2.24 -8.28 26.64
CA SER A 26 1.87 -7.45 27.79
C SER A 26 1.77 -5.96 27.45
N ASP A 27 2.63 -5.49 26.55
CA ASP A 27 2.89 -4.07 26.35
C ASP A 27 2.42 -3.56 24.99
N SER A 28 2.21 -2.24 24.91
CA SER A 28 2.02 -1.53 23.64
C SER A 28 3.27 -1.64 22.76
N VAL A 29 3.10 -1.47 21.45
CA VAL A 29 4.24 -1.41 20.51
C VAL A 29 4.60 0.04 20.29
N ARG A 30 5.86 0.41 20.52
CA ARG A 30 6.38 1.76 20.28
C ARG A 30 7.45 1.69 19.21
N ILE A 31 7.33 2.54 18.20
CA ILE A 31 8.24 2.60 17.07
C ILE A 31 8.73 4.02 16.92
N GLU A 32 10.04 4.20 16.78
CA GLU A 32 10.61 5.52 16.48
C GLU A 32 10.16 5.99 15.10
N ARG A 33 9.78 7.26 14.99
CA ARG A 33 9.29 7.83 13.75
C ARG A 33 10.36 7.85 12.66
N SER A 34 11.62 8.03 13.04
CA SER A 34 12.82 7.91 12.18
C SER A 34 12.93 6.55 11.50
N GLY A 35 12.44 5.48 12.15
CA GLY A 35 12.45 4.12 11.61
C GLY A 35 11.32 3.82 10.64
N ILE A 36 10.36 4.73 10.44
CA ILE A 36 9.25 4.53 9.50
C ILE A 36 9.73 4.82 8.07
N ARG A 37 9.85 3.76 7.26
CA ARG A 37 10.30 3.88 5.87
C ARG A 37 9.16 4.17 4.90
N LYS A 38 8.01 3.52 5.09
CA LYS A 38 6.88 3.63 4.18
C LYS A 38 5.58 3.38 4.89
N VAL A 39 4.53 4.11 4.50
CA VAL A 39 3.17 3.88 4.96
C VAL A 39 2.24 3.70 3.78
N GLN A 40 1.46 2.63 3.79
CA GLN A 40 0.51 2.28 2.74
C GLN A 40 -0.88 2.08 3.35
N LEU A 41 -1.89 2.65 2.70
CA LEU A 41 -3.29 2.40 3.01
C LEU A 41 -3.75 1.16 2.23
N THR A 42 -4.57 0.33 2.85
CA THR A 42 -5.18 -0.84 2.20
C THR A 42 -6.58 -1.09 2.75
N ASP A 43 -7.47 -1.60 1.90
CA ASP A 43 -8.81 -2.03 2.30
C ASP A 43 -8.87 -3.52 2.68
N ASP A 44 -7.82 -4.28 2.34
CA ASP A 44 -7.70 -5.69 2.70
C ASP A 44 -6.31 -6.02 3.25
N ALA A 45 -6.21 -5.99 4.59
CA ALA A 45 -4.99 -6.33 5.30
C ALA A 45 -4.59 -7.81 5.21
N TRP A 46 -5.51 -8.73 4.88
CA TRP A 46 -5.22 -10.16 4.83
C TRP A 46 -4.21 -10.51 3.73
N THR A 47 -4.21 -9.73 2.65
CA THR A 47 -3.28 -9.89 1.51
C THR A 47 -1.82 -9.57 1.88
N TRP A 48 -1.61 -8.85 2.98
CA TRP A 48 -0.29 -8.43 3.46
C TRP A 48 0.31 -9.37 4.50
N LEU A 49 -0.46 -10.36 4.98
CA LEU A 49 0.02 -11.33 5.95
C LEU A 49 0.99 -12.30 5.28
N ARG A 50 2.25 -12.28 5.73
CA ARG A 50 3.30 -13.20 5.28
C ARG A 50 3.85 -14.02 6.44
N GLY A 51 4.33 -15.21 6.14
CA GLY A 51 4.91 -16.10 7.15
C GLY A 51 3.87 -16.72 8.08
N VAL A 52 4.29 -17.04 9.30
CA VAL A 52 3.48 -17.78 10.28
C VAL A 52 3.42 -17.06 11.64
N PRO A 53 2.28 -17.13 12.36
CA PRO A 53 2.17 -16.55 13.70
C PRO A 53 3.12 -17.22 14.69
N SER A 54 4.00 -16.44 15.34
CA SER A 54 4.98 -16.90 16.33
C SER A 54 5.54 -15.73 17.17
N PRO A 55 4.98 -15.45 18.37
CA PRO A 55 3.68 -15.90 18.89
C PRO A 55 2.50 -15.10 18.29
N GLY A 56 1.31 -15.70 18.18
CA GLY A 56 0.11 -14.97 17.77
C GLY A 56 -1.15 -15.81 17.68
N THR A 57 -2.29 -15.16 17.49
CA THR A 57 -3.60 -15.76 17.28
C THR A 57 -4.06 -15.57 15.85
N LEU A 58 -4.44 -16.67 15.18
CA LEU A 58 -4.98 -16.65 13.84
C LEU A 58 -6.32 -17.38 13.79
N LEU A 59 -7.38 -16.63 13.50
CA LEU A 59 -8.69 -17.15 13.09
C LEU A 59 -9.01 -16.57 11.72
N ARG A 60 -8.85 -17.41 10.69
CA ARG A 60 -8.95 -17.01 9.26
C ARG A 60 -10.23 -16.22 8.98
N GLY A 61 -10.09 -15.08 8.31
CA GLY A 61 -11.20 -14.18 7.96
C GLY A 61 -11.72 -13.29 9.11
N THR A 62 -11.34 -13.57 10.35
CA THR A 62 -11.88 -12.88 11.53
C THR A 62 -10.80 -12.08 12.27
N VAL A 63 -9.71 -12.72 12.67
CA VAL A 63 -8.63 -12.04 13.41
C VAL A 63 -7.27 -12.67 13.11
N ALA A 64 -6.26 -11.82 12.97
CA ALA A 64 -4.85 -12.19 13.00
C ALA A 64 -4.14 -11.18 13.91
N MET A 65 -3.59 -11.61 15.03
CA MET A 65 -2.99 -10.74 16.05
C MET A 65 -1.71 -11.31 16.65
N GLY A 66 -0.66 -10.49 16.79
CA GLY A 66 0.64 -10.91 17.33
C GLY A 66 1.78 -10.75 16.34
N THR A 67 2.84 -11.53 16.54
CA THR A 67 4.05 -11.50 15.72
C THR A 67 4.00 -12.56 14.62
N TRP A 68 4.22 -12.16 13.37
CA TRP A 68 4.29 -13.04 12.20
C TRP A 68 5.73 -13.15 11.76
N ARG A 69 6.29 -14.36 11.74
CA ARG A 69 7.68 -14.58 11.33
C ARG A 69 7.75 -15.09 9.91
N SER A 70 8.61 -14.47 9.12
CA SER A 70 8.90 -14.82 7.73
C SER A 70 10.42 -14.78 7.49
N ALA A 71 10.85 -15.20 6.30
CA ALA A 71 12.25 -15.04 5.90
C ALA A 71 12.69 -13.55 5.84
N GLY A 72 11.74 -12.64 5.60
CA GLY A 72 11.99 -11.18 5.55
C GLY A 72 11.80 -10.46 6.89
N GLY A 73 11.94 -11.17 8.01
CA GLY A 73 11.82 -10.60 9.36
C GLY A 73 10.47 -10.87 10.04
N ALA A 74 10.28 -10.20 11.19
CA ALA A 74 9.10 -10.30 12.02
C ALA A 74 8.16 -9.13 11.78
N ASP A 75 6.88 -9.41 11.55
CA ASP A 75 5.83 -8.42 11.41
C ASP A 75 4.98 -8.38 12.67
N PHE A 76 4.54 -7.19 13.06
CA PHE A 76 3.50 -7.06 14.07
C PHE A 76 2.13 -6.87 13.39
N VAL A 77 1.20 -7.74 13.72
CA VAL A 77 -0.10 -7.83 13.06
C VAL A 77 -1.20 -7.56 14.07
N VAL A 78 -2.12 -6.66 13.73
CA VAL A 78 -3.40 -6.45 14.41
C VAL A 78 -4.48 -6.28 13.35
N VAL A 79 -4.92 -7.39 12.79
CA VAL A 79 -5.92 -7.43 11.71
C VAL A 79 -7.25 -7.97 12.23
N ARG A 80 -8.33 -7.25 11.91
CA ARG A 80 -9.70 -7.61 12.28
C ARG A 80 -10.59 -7.56 11.04
N ARG A 81 -11.23 -8.69 10.72
CA ARG A 81 -12.17 -8.83 9.58
C ARG A 81 -11.60 -8.19 8.32
N ARG A 82 -12.44 -7.73 7.39
CA ARG A 82 -12.03 -6.97 6.20
C ARG A 82 -12.41 -5.51 6.39
N HIS A 83 -11.53 -4.77 7.03
CA HIS A 83 -11.69 -3.35 7.30
C HIS A 83 -10.46 -2.59 6.80
N PRO A 84 -10.59 -1.27 6.56
CA PRO A 84 -9.46 -0.41 6.26
C PRO A 84 -8.32 -0.61 7.24
N ALA A 85 -7.12 -0.56 6.70
CA ALA A 85 -5.90 -0.86 7.40
C ALA A 85 -4.74 -0.04 6.86
N VAL A 86 -3.69 -0.01 7.67
CA VAL A 86 -2.41 0.58 7.32
C VAL A 86 -1.35 -0.51 7.38
N VAL A 87 -0.47 -0.46 6.41
CA VAL A 87 0.77 -1.22 6.38
C VAL A 87 1.93 -0.25 6.52
N VAL A 88 2.76 -0.45 7.53
CA VAL A 88 3.92 0.39 7.81
C VAL A 88 5.17 -0.46 7.63
N ASP A 89 6.00 -0.16 6.65
CA ASP A 89 7.33 -0.75 6.52
C ASP A 89 8.31 0.03 7.38
N LEU A 90 9.12 -0.72 8.13
CA LEU A 90 10.07 -0.18 9.09
C LEU A 90 11.50 -0.46 8.63
N ASP A 91 12.43 0.25 9.23
CA ASP A 91 13.84 -0.03 9.07
C ASP A 91 14.29 -1.29 9.84
N GLU A 92 15.55 -1.65 9.66
CA GLU A 92 16.15 -2.82 10.31
C GLU A 92 16.57 -2.57 11.77
N THR A 93 16.50 -1.32 12.25
CA THR A 93 16.80 -0.97 13.64
C THR A 93 15.59 -1.21 14.55
N CYS A 94 14.39 -1.22 13.95
CA CYS A 94 13.12 -1.49 14.63
C CYS A 94 12.95 -2.97 15.05
N GLU A 95 12.14 -3.20 16.09
CA GLU A 95 11.76 -4.56 16.55
C GLU A 95 11.05 -5.39 15.46
N PHE A 96 10.29 -4.71 14.60
CA PHE A 96 9.51 -5.32 13.53
C PHE A 96 9.95 -4.76 12.19
N ALA A 97 9.90 -5.62 11.16
CA ALA A 97 10.11 -5.20 9.77
C ALA A 97 8.87 -4.52 9.18
N ARG A 98 7.67 -4.87 9.67
CA ARG A 98 6.39 -4.31 9.20
C ARG A 98 5.33 -4.33 10.29
N LEU A 99 4.47 -3.32 10.28
CA LEU A 99 3.21 -3.31 11.01
C LEU A 99 2.05 -3.47 10.04
N VAL A 100 1.09 -4.34 10.35
CA VAL A 100 -0.15 -4.52 9.58
C VAL A 100 -1.34 -4.33 10.52
N LEU A 101 -2.00 -3.17 10.43
CA LEU A 101 -2.92 -2.69 11.46
C LEU A 101 -4.27 -2.29 10.88
N THR A 102 -5.34 -2.91 11.35
CA THR A 102 -6.72 -2.49 11.04
C THR A 102 -7.08 -1.22 11.83
N THR A 103 -7.28 -0.11 11.13
CA THR A 103 -7.60 1.22 11.70
C THR A 103 -8.44 2.05 10.74
N SER A 104 -9.37 2.83 11.29
CA SER A 104 -10.13 3.85 10.54
C SER A 104 -9.34 5.14 10.32
N HIS A 105 -8.23 5.32 11.04
CA HIS A 105 -7.46 6.57 11.07
C HIS A 105 -6.22 6.54 10.17
N GLY A 106 -6.18 5.63 9.19
CA GLY A 106 -5.00 5.47 8.33
C GLY A 106 -4.66 6.73 7.51
N VAL A 107 -5.67 7.40 6.96
CA VAL A 107 -5.48 8.65 6.21
C VAL A 107 -4.87 9.73 7.09
N ALA A 108 -5.38 9.88 8.33
CA ALA A 108 -4.86 10.84 9.30
C ALA A 108 -3.41 10.54 9.68
N LEU A 109 -3.05 9.26 9.86
CA LEU A 109 -1.67 8.84 10.13
C LEU A 109 -0.72 9.25 8.98
N VAL A 110 -1.11 8.97 7.72
CA VAL A 110 -0.29 9.33 6.55
C VAL A 110 -0.11 10.85 6.46
N GLN A 111 -1.17 11.63 6.68
CA GLN A 111 -1.10 13.08 6.67
C GLN A 111 -0.18 13.62 7.77
N ALA A 112 -0.33 13.14 9.01
CA ALA A 112 0.50 13.57 10.12
C ALA A 112 1.98 13.22 9.92
N LEU A 113 2.28 12.06 9.33
CA LEU A 113 3.64 11.67 9.00
C LEU A 113 4.27 12.56 7.93
N ARG A 114 3.51 12.95 6.90
CA ARG A 114 3.96 13.86 5.83
C ARG A 114 4.18 15.29 6.32
N LEU A 115 3.33 15.79 7.20
CA LEU A 115 3.35 17.20 7.64
C LEU A 115 4.67 17.60 8.30
N GLU A 116 5.48 16.65 8.77
CA GLU A 116 6.83 16.94 9.31
C GLU A 116 7.97 16.48 8.43
N ALA A 117 7.69 15.69 7.39
CA ALA A 117 8.67 15.39 6.36
C ALA A 117 8.81 16.54 5.34
N ASP A 118 8.01 17.60 5.49
CA ASP A 118 7.92 18.73 4.57
C ASP A 118 9.09 19.73 4.73
N ASP A 119 10.32 19.20 4.70
CA ASP A 119 11.54 19.93 4.33
C ASP A 119 12.08 19.46 2.96
N ALA A 120 11.16 19.17 2.01
CA ALA A 120 11.25 19.44 0.56
C ALA A 120 10.17 18.68 -0.27
N PRO A 121 9.00 19.29 -0.53
CA PRO A 121 8.06 18.78 -1.51
C PRO A 121 8.50 19.09 -2.97
N THR A 122 8.49 18.07 -3.83
CA THR A 122 8.73 18.18 -5.29
C THR A 122 7.42 18.38 -6.05
N ALA A 123 7.42 19.22 -7.09
CA ALA A 123 6.20 19.61 -7.79
C ALA A 123 5.66 18.49 -8.71
N VAL A 124 4.35 18.22 -8.62
CA VAL A 124 3.65 17.23 -9.46
C VAL A 124 3.70 17.60 -10.96
N THR A 125 3.89 18.89 -11.29
CA THR A 125 4.09 19.38 -12.65
C THR A 125 5.38 18.88 -13.29
N ASP A 126 6.44 18.63 -12.52
CA ASP A 126 7.69 18.06 -13.04
C ASP A 126 7.53 16.56 -13.33
N ILE A 127 6.63 15.88 -12.61
CA ILE A 127 6.28 14.47 -12.79
C ILE A 127 5.41 14.28 -14.05
N VAL A 128 4.48 15.21 -14.30
CA VAL A 128 3.58 15.15 -15.46
C VAL A 128 4.24 15.72 -16.74
N ALA A 129 5.10 16.74 -16.64
CA ALA A 129 5.82 17.29 -17.79
C ALA A 129 6.79 16.28 -18.43
N ALA A 130 7.53 15.50 -17.64
CA ALA A 130 8.38 14.42 -18.15
C ALA A 130 7.57 13.27 -18.82
N ALA A 131 6.31 13.08 -18.41
CA ALA A 131 5.41 12.13 -19.06
C ALA A 131 4.73 12.69 -20.33
N GLY A 132 4.79 14.00 -20.53
CA GLY A 132 4.22 14.70 -21.69
C GLY A 132 5.16 14.90 -22.87
N GLU A 133 6.48 14.73 -22.70
CA GLU A 133 7.45 15.02 -23.77
C GLU A 133 7.50 13.99 -24.90
N GLU A 134 7.04 12.74 -24.73
CA GLU A 134 7.07 11.76 -25.84
C GLU A 134 5.86 11.84 -26.79
N THR A 135 4.86 12.69 -26.51
CA THR A 135 3.65 12.82 -27.35
C THR A 135 3.39 14.22 -27.91
N ALA A 136 4.31 15.17 -27.73
CA ALA A 136 4.14 16.55 -28.18
C ALA A 136 5.02 16.91 -29.40
N ASP A 137 4.96 16.11 -30.47
CA ASP A 137 5.18 16.67 -31.82
C ASP A 137 3.89 16.58 -32.64
N ALA A 138 2.89 17.34 -32.20
CA ALA A 138 1.82 17.81 -33.05
C ALA A 138 1.12 19.00 -32.38
N THR A 139 1.36 20.21 -32.88
CA THR A 139 0.35 20.87 -33.75
C THR A 139 0.82 22.27 -34.12
N GLY A 140 0.98 22.49 -35.42
CA GLY A 140 1.03 23.80 -36.05
C GLY A 140 0.19 23.83 -37.32
N ALA A 141 -1.09 24.17 -37.16
CA ALA A 141 -1.99 24.90 -38.06
C ALA A 141 -2.22 24.49 -39.55
N ALA A 142 -3.48 24.75 -39.93
CA ALA A 142 -4.05 24.99 -41.28
C ALA A 142 -4.71 23.80 -42.02
N ALA A 143 -6.04 23.90 -42.14
CA ALA A 143 -6.84 23.19 -43.15
C ALA A 143 -6.58 23.79 -44.55
N PRO A 144 -6.79 23.01 -45.63
CA PRO A 144 -8.12 23.01 -46.23
C PRO A 144 -8.66 21.63 -46.63
N ALA A 145 -9.95 21.64 -46.98
CA ALA A 145 -10.83 20.51 -47.22
C ALA A 145 -10.46 19.60 -48.42
N SER A 146 -10.73 18.30 -48.28
CA SER A 146 -11.08 17.42 -49.40
C SER A 146 -11.88 16.17 -48.95
N LYS A 147 -13.16 16.16 -49.36
CA LYS A 147 -14.21 15.13 -49.57
C LYS A 147 -14.08 13.70 -48.98
N PRO A 148 -15.22 13.10 -48.54
CA PRO A 148 -15.25 11.74 -48.01
C PRO A 148 -15.32 10.68 -49.13
N SER A 149 -14.50 9.63 -49.01
CA SER A 149 -14.49 8.46 -49.89
C SER A 149 -14.67 7.19 -49.05
N THR A 150 -15.87 6.63 -49.06
CA THR A 150 -16.22 5.31 -48.50
C THR A 150 -15.88 4.17 -49.49
N PRO A 151 -15.97 2.87 -49.13
CA PRO A 151 -14.84 2.01 -48.81
C PRO A 151 -14.57 0.92 -49.86
N LYS A 152 -13.34 0.40 -49.95
CA LYS A 152 -13.03 -0.77 -50.80
C LYS A 152 -12.80 -2.03 -49.96
N ARG A 153 -13.87 -2.81 -49.77
CA ARG A 153 -13.83 -4.23 -49.37
C ARG A 153 -12.99 -5.04 -50.37
N ARG A 154 -12.11 -5.91 -49.89
CA ARG A 154 -11.69 -7.16 -50.58
C ARG A 154 -10.90 -8.09 -49.64
N PRO A 155 -10.80 -9.40 -49.95
CA PRO A 155 -11.66 -10.42 -49.36
C PRO A 155 -10.92 -11.33 -48.37
N ALA A 156 -11.70 -12.11 -47.62
CA ALA A 156 -11.26 -13.12 -46.69
C ALA A 156 -10.31 -14.15 -47.34
N ARG A 157 -9.20 -14.46 -46.65
CA ARG A 157 -8.38 -15.64 -46.93
C ARG A 157 -8.80 -16.74 -45.96
N ALA A 158 -9.41 -17.79 -46.50
CA ALA A 158 -9.82 -18.99 -45.80
C ALA A 158 -8.62 -19.75 -45.17
N PRO A 159 -8.85 -20.53 -44.10
CA PRO A 159 -7.82 -21.33 -43.46
C PRO A 159 -7.51 -22.60 -44.27
N LYS A 160 -6.29 -23.14 -44.11
CA LYS A 160 -5.89 -24.46 -44.60
C LYS A 160 -5.27 -25.30 -43.49
N PRO A 161 -5.33 -26.64 -43.60
CA PRO A 161 -5.79 -27.52 -42.53
C PRO A 161 -4.68 -28.08 -41.64
N ALA A 162 -5.10 -28.58 -40.49
CA ALA A 162 -4.33 -29.51 -39.66
C ALA A 162 -3.88 -30.72 -40.49
N THR A 163 -2.67 -31.21 -40.22
CA THR A 163 -2.20 -32.52 -40.69
C THR A 163 -1.54 -33.23 -39.52
N ALA A 164 -2.08 -34.43 -39.28
CA ALA A 164 -1.57 -35.63 -38.59
C ALA A 164 -1.00 -35.49 -37.18
#